data_AF-A0A847EI06-F1
#
_entry.id   AF-A0A847EI06-F1
#
_cell.length_a   1.000
_cell.length_b   1.000
_cell.length_c   1.000
_cell.angle_alpha   90.00
_cell.angle_beta   90.00
_cell.angle_gamma   90.00
#
_symmetry.space_group_name_H-M   'P 1'
#
loop_
_entity.id
_entity.type
_entity.pdbx_description
1 polymer ?
#
loop_
_entity_poly.entity_id
_entity_poly.type
_entity_poly.pdbx_seq_one_letter_code
_entity_poly.pdbx_strand_id
1 'polypeptide(L)'
;PDDLDPTGTVLKEIRKYNNEVDSAVVRLQITMTEELEGQLRDAEIHDALKEAYYATVAKDVERETRIRLGQATVEEIAPLEALKTYLEVNYEPERAAVLLEYGEKLLNEENE
;
A
#
# COMPACT_ATOMS: atom_id res chain seq x y z
N PRO A 1 8.75 7.03 -1.22
CA PRO A 1 9.08 8.15 -0.31
C PRO A 1 7.89 8.38 0.61
N ASP A 2 8.02 7.95 1.86
CA ASP A 2 6.95 8.06 2.85
C ASP A 2 6.64 9.54 3.10
N ASP A 3 5.48 9.97 2.63
CA ASP A 3 5.00 11.32 2.86
C ASP A 3 4.57 11.43 4.33
N LEU A 4 5.35 12.17 5.12
CA LEU A 4 5.12 12.38 6.55
C LEU A 4 3.83 13.18 6.83
N ASP A 5 3.25 13.83 5.82
CA ASP A 5 1.94 14.50 5.92
C ASP A 5 1.17 14.42 4.59
N PRO A 6 0.46 13.31 4.32
CA PRO A 6 -0.28 13.14 3.07
C PRO A 6 -1.40 14.17 2.89
N THR A 7 -1.96 14.69 3.99
CA THR A 7 -2.98 15.75 3.94
C THR A 7 -2.35 17.05 3.45
N GLY A 8 -1.18 17.42 3.98
CA GLY A 8 -0.44 18.61 3.57
C GLY A 8 -0.11 18.62 2.08
N THR A 9 0.27 17.47 1.51
CA THR A 9 0.56 17.36 0.07
C THR A 9 -0.68 17.56 -0.79
N VAL A 10 -1.82 16.95 -0.42
CA VAL A 10 -3.10 17.15 -1.13
C VAL A 10 -3.53 18.61 -1.08
N LEU A 11 -3.47 19.25 0.10
CA LEU A 11 -3.83 20.66 0.26
C LEU A 11 -2.94 21.60 -0.56
N LYS A 12 -1.63 21.32 -0.61
CA LYS A 12 -0.68 22.09 -1.40
C LYS A 12 -1.01 22.00 -2.89
N GLU A 13 -1.44 20.83 -3.37
CA GLU A 13 -1.84 20.65 -4.76
C GLU A 13 -3.13 21.40 -5.07
N ILE A 14 -4.16 21.28 -4.23
CA ILE A 14 -5.43 22.02 -4.39
C ILE A 14 -5.17 23.53 -4.46
N ARG A 15 -4.29 24.07 -3.60
CA ARG A 15 -3.93 25.49 -3.59
C ARG A 15 -3.35 26.00 -4.90
N LYS A 16 -2.65 25.17 -5.68
CA LYS A 16 -2.14 25.58 -7.00
C LYS A 16 -3.28 25.89 -7.97
N TYR A 17 -4.40 25.19 -7.83
CA TYR A 17 -5.57 25.30 -8.68
C TYR A 17 -6.69 26.13 -8.05
N ASN A 18 -6.44 26.82 -6.92
CA ASN A 18 -7.49 27.49 -6.15
C ASN A 18 -8.32 28.50 -6.98
N ASN A 19 -7.69 29.19 -7.94
CA ASN A 19 -8.37 30.12 -8.84
C ASN A 19 -9.29 29.43 -9.86
N GLU A 20 -9.10 28.13 -10.12
CA GLU A 20 -9.89 27.32 -11.04
C GLU A 20 -10.97 26.51 -10.30
N VAL A 21 -10.88 26.44 -8.97
CA VAL A 21 -11.83 25.70 -8.12
C VAL A 21 -13.12 26.50 -7.90
N ASP A 22 -13.07 27.84 -7.90
CA ASP A 22 -14.25 28.68 -7.69
C ASP A 22 -15.35 28.38 -8.71
N SER A 23 -16.53 27.98 -8.21
CA SER A 23 -17.73 27.68 -8.99
C SER A 23 -17.55 26.57 -10.06
N ALA A 24 -16.50 25.76 -9.94
CA ALA A 24 -16.20 24.65 -10.85
C ALA A 24 -16.74 23.30 -10.34
N VAL A 25 -16.80 22.32 -11.24
CA VAL A 25 -17.06 20.91 -10.90
C VAL A 25 -15.73 20.19 -10.79
N VAL A 26 -15.33 19.84 -9.57
CA VAL A 26 -14.02 19.26 -9.26
C VAL A 26 -14.14 17.77 -8.98
N ARG A 27 -13.27 16.96 -9.59
CA ARG A 27 -13.08 15.55 -9.26
C ARG A 27 -11.65 15.35 -8.77
N LEU A 28 -11.50 15.14 -7.47
CA LEU A 28 -10.21 14.83 -6.85
C LEU A 28 -10.00 13.32 -6.85
N GLN A 29 -8.92 12.84 -7.48
CA GLN A 29 -8.48 11.45 -7.41
C GLN A 29 -7.18 11.39 -6.63
N ILE A 30 -7.16 10.64 -5.53
CA ILE A 30 -5.98 10.49 -4.69
C ILE A 30 -5.56 9.03 -4.72
N THR A 31 -4.38 8.75 -5.26
CA THR A 31 -3.77 7.42 -5.27
C THR A 31 -2.72 7.34 -4.17
N MET A 32 -2.82 6.36 -3.28
CA MET A 32 -1.90 6.19 -2.15
C MET A 32 -1.81 4.74 -1.69
N THR A 33 -0.84 4.42 -0.85
CA THR A 33 -0.73 3.13 -0.16
C THR A 33 -1.64 3.08 1.08
N GLU A 34 -2.00 1.87 1.53
CA GLU A 34 -2.88 1.64 2.70
C GLU A 34 -2.36 2.32 3.99
N GLU A 35 -1.05 2.42 4.16
CA GLU A 35 -0.40 3.05 5.32
C GLU A 35 -0.70 4.55 5.44
N LEU A 36 -0.97 5.21 4.31
CA LEU A 36 -1.26 6.64 4.22
C LEU A 36 -2.77 6.93 4.28
N GLU A 37 -3.62 5.95 3.98
CA GLU A 37 -5.09 6.11 4.00
C GLU A 37 -5.58 6.59 5.37
N GLY A 38 -5.06 5.99 6.45
CA GLY A 38 -5.45 6.32 7.83
C GLY A 38 -4.97 7.68 8.32
N GLN A 39 -4.03 8.31 7.61
CA GLN A 39 -3.44 9.61 7.98
C GLN A 39 -4.12 10.79 7.25
N LEU A 40 -4.96 10.49 6.26
CA LEU A 40 -5.65 11.49 5.47
C LEU A 40 -6.83 12.11 6.24
N ARG A 41 -6.89 13.45 6.29
CA ARG A 41 -7.98 14.17 6.95
C ARG A 41 -9.00 14.68 5.95
N ASP A 42 -10.08 13.91 5.76
CA ASP A 42 -11.16 14.26 4.83
C ASP A 42 -11.76 15.64 5.08
N ALA A 43 -11.89 16.03 6.35
CA ALA A 43 -12.44 17.34 6.72
C ALA A 43 -11.65 18.50 6.11
N GLU A 44 -10.31 18.42 6.15
CA GLU A 44 -9.44 19.48 5.62
C GLU A 44 -9.50 19.54 4.09
N ILE A 45 -9.60 18.38 3.43
CA ILE A 45 -9.74 18.29 1.97
C ILE A 45 -11.09 18.87 1.52
N HIS A 46 -12.17 18.56 2.24
CA HIS A 46 -13.48 19.13 1.95
C HIS A 46 -13.53 20.63 2.17
N ASP A 47 -12.89 21.14 3.23
CA ASP A 47 -12.79 22.59 3.46
C ASP A 47 -12.02 23.30 2.34
N ALA A 48 -10.96 22.69 1.81
CA ALA A 48 -10.20 23.23 0.68
C ALA A 48 -10.98 23.23 -0.64
N LEU A 49 -11.98 22.36 -0.79
CA LEU A 49 -12.84 22.26 -1.99
C LEU A 49 -14.17 22.99 -1.83
N LYS A 50 -14.39 23.73 -0.73
CA LYS A 50 -15.66 24.37 -0.39
C LYS A 50 -16.09 25.46 -1.37
N GLU A 51 -15.14 26.09 -2.05
CA GLU A 51 -15.38 27.12 -3.08
C GLU A 51 -15.86 26.51 -4.40
N ALA A 52 -15.74 25.18 -4.57
CA ALA A 52 -16.27 24.49 -5.74
C ALA A 52 -17.80 24.45 -5.73
N TYR A 53 -18.40 24.54 -6.92
CA TYR A 53 -19.83 24.32 -7.09
C TYR A 53 -20.22 22.87 -6.75
N TYR A 54 -19.37 21.93 -7.13
CA TYR A 54 -19.52 20.53 -6.80
C TYR A 54 -18.16 19.83 -6.73
N ALA A 55 -17.92 19.01 -5.71
CA ALA A 55 -16.67 18.30 -5.54
C ALA A 55 -16.91 16.83 -5.19
N THR A 56 -16.19 15.93 -5.89
CA THR A 56 -16.13 14.50 -5.56
C THR A 56 -14.71 14.11 -5.22
N VAL A 57 -14.50 13.41 -4.11
CA VAL A 57 -13.21 12.85 -3.71
C VAL A 57 -13.24 11.34 -3.90
N ALA A 58 -12.36 10.82 -4.74
CA ALA A 58 -12.15 9.40 -4.96
C ALA A 58 -10.77 9.01 -4.46
N LYS A 59 -10.71 8.04 -3.55
CA LYS A 59 -9.46 7.48 -3.01
C LYS A 59 -9.21 6.14 -3.67
N ASP A 60 -8.06 6.00 -4.32
CA ASP A 60 -7.56 4.75 -4.88
C ASP A 60 -6.42 4.27 -3.98
N VAL A 61 -6.68 3.22 -3.21
CA VAL A 61 -5.75 2.74 -2.19
C VAL A 61 -5.09 1.48 -2.71
N GLU A 62 -3.82 1.61 -3.08
CA GLU A 62 -2.96 0.47 -3.39
C GLU A 62 -2.72 -0.30 -2.09
N ARG A 63 -3.43 -1.41 -1.95
CA ARG A 63 -3.23 -2.37 -0.87
C ARG A 63 -2.24 -3.40 -1.36
N GLU A 64 -1.10 -3.52 -0.70
CA GLU A 64 -0.26 -4.70 -0.88
C GLU A 64 -1.12 -5.92 -0.51
N THR A 65 -1.54 -6.67 -1.53
CA THR A 65 -2.33 -7.87 -1.35
C THR A 65 -1.57 -8.78 -0.40
N ARG A 66 -2.06 -8.91 0.84
CA ARG A 66 -1.64 -10.01 1.72
C ARG A 66 -1.64 -11.27 0.88
N ILE A 67 -0.47 -11.90 0.74
CA ILE A 67 -0.32 -13.15 0.01
C ILE A 67 -1.24 -14.14 0.70
N ARG A 68 -2.40 -14.39 0.09
CA ARG A 68 -3.22 -15.53 0.48
C ARG A 68 -2.47 -16.73 -0.09
N LEU A 69 -1.77 -17.46 0.77
CA LEU A 69 -1.34 -18.85 0.54
C LEU A 69 -2.60 -19.75 0.45
N GLY A 70 -3.53 -19.39 -0.43
CA GLY A 70 -4.95 -19.75 -0.34
C GLY A 70 -5.53 -20.29 -1.64
N GLN A 71 -4.68 -20.90 -2.48
CA GLN A 71 -5.11 -21.80 -3.56
C GLN A 71 -4.23 -23.05 -3.71
N ALA A 72 -3.05 -23.10 -3.07
CA ALA A 72 -2.29 -24.33 -2.96
C ALA A 72 -2.73 -25.05 -1.68
N THR A 73 -3.20 -26.29 -1.83
CA THR A 73 -3.55 -27.22 -0.77
C THR A 73 -2.44 -27.24 0.28
N VAL A 74 -2.68 -26.62 1.45
CA VAL A 74 -1.72 -26.53 2.57
C VAL A 74 -1.24 -27.91 3.03
N GLU A 75 -1.95 -28.98 2.67
CA GLU A 75 -1.59 -30.37 2.97
C GLU A 75 -0.53 -30.99 2.02
N GLU A 76 -0.19 -30.36 0.88
CA GLU A 76 0.75 -30.93 -0.10
C GLU A 76 2.00 -30.09 -0.36
N ILE A 77 2.09 -28.89 0.21
CA ILE A 77 3.28 -28.03 0.04
C ILE A 77 4.34 -28.47 1.05
N ALA A 78 5.49 -28.94 0.57
CA ALA A 78 6.65 -29.16 1.42
C ALA A 78 6.99 -27.84 2.16
N PRO A 79 7.30 -27.86 3.47
CA PRO A 79 7.60 -26.66 4.25
C PRO A 79 8.62 -25.71 3.59
N LEU A 80 9.57 -26.29 2.86
CA LEU A 80 10.59 -25.56 2.12
C LEU A 80 10.03 -24.77 0.92
N GLU A 81 9.07 -25.34 0.18
CA GLU A 81 8.42 -24.67 -0.96
C GLU A 81 7.52 -23.51 -0.49
N ALA A 82 6.87 -23.68 0.67
CA ALA A 82 6.12 -22.60 1.30
C ALA A 82 7.06 -21.46 1.73
N LEU A 83 8.19 -21.80 2.35
CA LEU A 83 9.21 -20.83 2.75
C LEU A 83 9.78 -20.09 1.54
N LYS A 84 10.15 -20.80 0.47
CA LYS A 84 10.68 -20.21 -0.76
C LYS A 84 9.69 -19.22 -1.38
N THR A 85 8.44 -19.63 -1.54
CA THR A 85 7.37 -18.76 -2.09
C THR A 85 7.19 -17.50 -1.24
N TYR A 86 7.25 -17.64 0.08
CA TYR A 86 7.18 -16.50 0.99
C TYR A 86 8.38 -15.56 0.82
N LEU A 87 9.60 -16.09 0.75
CA LEU A 87 10.81 -15.29 0.64
C LEU A 87 10.92 -14.55 -0.69
N GLU A 88 10.51 -15.16 -1.79
CA GLU A 88 10.52 -14.56 -3.14
C GLU A 88 9.60 -13.35 -3.27
N VAL A 89 8.52 -13.28 -2.48
CA VAL A 89 7.59 -12.14 -2.52
C VAL A 89 7.98 -11.04 -1.53
N ASN A 90 8.62 -11.39 -0.41
CA ASN A 90 8.90 -10.43 0.67
C ASN A 90 10.32 -9.87 0.66
N TYR A 91 11.24 -10.43 -0.15
CA TYR A 91 12.64 -10.03 -0.15
C TYR A 91 13.23 -10.01 -1.55
N GLU A 92 14.22 -9.14 -1.75
CA GLU A 92 15.09 -9.14 -2.93
C GLU A 92 15.76 -10.52 -3.12
N PRO A 93 15.98 -10.97 -4.37
CA PRO A 93 16.39 -12.34 -4.69
C PRO A 93 17.71 -12.75 -4.02
N GLU A 94 18.67 -11.83 -3.89
CA GLU A 94 19.93 -12.08 -3.20
C GLU A 94 19.73 -12.39 -1.71
N ARG A 95 18.79 -11.69 -1.06
CA ARG A 95 18.46 -11.88 0.36
C ARG A 95 17.58 -13.10 0.57
N ALA A 96 16.65 -13.35 -0.34
CA ALA A 96 15.79 -14.54 -0.33
C ALA A 96 16.63 -15.83 -0.39
N ALA A 97 17.66 -15.89 -1.25
CA ALA A 97 18.54 -17.05 -1.38
C ALA A 97 19.30 -17.37 -0.08
N VAL A 98 19.86 -16.35 0.58
CA VAL A 98 20.55 -16.51 1.85
C VAL A 98 19.59 -17.00 2.94
N LEU A 99 18.40 -16.40 3.04
CA LEU A 99 17.39 -16.79 4.03
C LEU A 99 16.86 -18.21 3.80
N LEU A 100 16.77 -18.65 2.54
CA LEU A 100 16.37 -20.02 2.21
C LEU A 100 17.41 -21.03 2.69
N GLU A 101 18.71 -20.76 2.51
CA GLU A 101 19.79 -21.64 2.97
C GLU A 101 19.77 -21.81 4.51
N TYR A 102 19.53 -20.73 5.25
CA TYR A 102 19.36 -20.82 6.71
C TYR A 102 18.07 -21.54 7.10
N GLY A 103 16.98 -21.31 6.37
CA GLY A 103 15.72 -22.02 6.57
C GLY A 103 15.83 -23.52 6.37
N GLU A 104 16.56 -23.97 5.34
CA GLU A 104 16.85 -25.39 5.10
C GLU A 104 17.61 -26.03 6.26
N LYS A 105 18.64 -25.34 6.80
CA LYS A 105 19.42 -25.85 7.93
C LYS A 105 18.56 -26.03 9.17
N LEU A 106 17.74 -25.03 9.51
CA LEU A 106 16.86 -25.09 10.68
C LEU A 106 15.79 -26.19 10.56
N LEU A 107 15.20 -26.35 9.37
CA LEU A 107 14.20 -27.39 9.13
C LEU A 107 14.81 -28.81 9.17
N ASN A 108 16.08 -28.95 8.79
CA ASN A 108 16.77 -30.23 8.87
C ASN A 108 17.22 -30.56 10.31
N GLU A 109 17.60 -29.54 11.10
CA GLU A 109 17.94 -29.70 12.53
C GLU A 109 16.73 -30.08 13.40
N GLU A 110 15.51 -29.66 13.03
CA GLU A 110 14.29 -29.99 13.76
C GLU A 110 13.80 -31.45 13.52
N ASN A 111 14.36 -32.14 12.52
CA ASN A 111 13.97 -33.50 12.13
C ASN A 111 14.97 -34.60 12.60
N GLU A 112 16.01 -34.26 13.37
CA GLU A 112 16.90 -35.19 14.10
C GLU A 112 16.50 -35.36 15.57
#